data_AF-A0A847HZ57-F1
#
_entry.id   AF-A0A847HZ57-F1
#
_cell.length_a   1.000
_cell.length_b   1.000
_cell.length_c   1.000
_cell.angle_alpha   90.00
_cell.angle_beta   90.00
_cell.angle_gamma   90.00
#
_symmetry.space_group_name_H-M   'P 1'
#
loop_
_entity.id
_entity.type
_entity.pdbx_description
1 polymer ?
#
loop_
_entity_poly.entity_id
_entity_poly.type
_entity_poly.pdbx_seq_one_letter_code
_entity_poly.pdbx_strand_id
1 'polypeptide(L)'
;MFSIIPRNVAFFDLFDKAGQIIVKAAETYAELGRDYEHRDDHLARIRQLEHDGDDIAHRTLDRLDQSFITPFDREDIQTLMVRL
;
A
#
# COMPACT_ATOMS: atom_id res chain seq x y z
N MET A 1 10.31 -31.42 -2.26
CA MET A 1 9.77 -30.92 -3.53
C MET A 1 10.26 -29.49 -3.69
N PHE A 2 11.31 -29.28 -4.49
CA PHE A 2 11.92 -27.95 -4.66
C PHE A 2 11.10 -27.16 -5.69
N SER A 3 10.45 -26.09 -5.25
CA SER A 3 9.83 -25.12 -6.15
C SER A 3 10.92 -24.16 -6.61
N ILE A 4 11.31 -24.26 -7.88
CA ILE A 4 12.39 -23.47 -8.50
C ILE A 4 11.88 -22.09 -8.98
N ILE A 5 10.61 -21.78 -8.75
CA ILE A 5 10.03 -20.47 -9.04
C ILE A 5 9.84 -19.77 -7.70
N PRO A 6 10.58 -18.68 -7.40
CA PRO A 6 10.26 -17.84 -6.26
C PRO A 6 8.84 -17.32 -6.51
N ARG A 7 7.86 -17.88 -5.82
CA ARG A 7 6.47 -17.46 -5.97
C ARG A 7 6.43 -15.95 -5.69
N ASN A 8 5.70 -15.24 -6.54
CA ASN A 8 5.38 -13.81 -6.46
C ASN A 8 4.58 -13.41 -5.19
N VAL A 9 4.75 -14.12 -4.07
CA VAL A 9 4.12 -13.86 -2.77
C VAL A 9 4.39 -12.42 -2.33
N ALA A 10 5.58 -11.89 -2.67
CA ALA A 10 5.97 -10.53 -2.32
C ALA A 10 5.05 -9.43 -2.90
N PHE A 11 4.48 -9.57 -4.09
CA PHE A 11 3.62 -8.53 -4.66
C PHE A 11 2.26 -8.46 -3.98
N PHE A 12 1.62 -9.63 -3.78
CA PHE A 12 0.32 -9.68 -3.10
C PHE A 12 0.43 -9.21 -1.64
N ASP A 13 1.52 -9.55 -0.94
CA ASP A 13 1.77 -9.04 0.41
C ASP A 13 1.92 -7.50 0.43
N LEU A 14 2.49 -6.90 -0.62
CA LEU A 14 2.60 -5.45 -0.74
C LEU A 14 1.25 -4.80 -1.05
N PHE A 15 0.45 -5.40 -1.94
CA PHE A 15 -0.91 -4.95 -2.24
C PHE A 15 -1.81 -5.01 -1.00
N ASP A 16 -1.74 -6.10 -0.23
CA ASP A 16 -2.51 -6.25 1.01
C ASP A 16 -2.12 -5.19 2.04
N LYS A 17 -0.83 -4.86 2.16
CA LYS A 17 -0.36 -3.78 3.04
C LYS A 17 -0.86 -2.42 2.59
N ALA A 18 -0.80 -2.12 1.29
CA ALA A 18 -1.36 -0.88 0.74
C ALA A 18 -2.86 -0.77 1.04
N GLY A 19 -3.63 -1.84 0.80
CA GLY A 19 -5.05 -1.90 1.11
C GLY A 19 -5.34 -1.68 2.61
N GLN A 20 -4.56 -2.29 3.51
CA GLN A 20 -4.69 -2.08 4.95
C GLN A 20 -4.41 -0.63 5.36
N ILE A 21 -3.44 0.04 4.74
CA ILE A 21 -3.13 1.44 5.01
C ILE A 21 -4.31 2.33 4.59
N ILE A 22 -4.87 2.09 3.40
CA ILE A 22 -6.02 2.84 2.88
C ILE A 22 -7.24 2.68 3.80
N VAL A 23 -7.54 1.45 4.23
CA VAL A 23 -8.65 1.20 5.16
C VAL A 23 -8.42 1.95 6.47
N LYS A 24 -7.23 1.86 7.07
CA LYS A 24 -6.90 2.59 8.31
C LYS A 24 -6.98 4.10 8.14
N ALA A 25 -6.55 4.64 7.00
CA ALA A 25 -6.64 6.07 6.70
C ALA A 25 -8.09 6.52 6.60
N ALA A 26 -8.94 5.74 5.93
CA ALA A 26 -10.38 6.00 5.84
C ALA A 26 -11.07 5.92 7.21
N GLU A 27 -10.72 4.93 8.04
CA GLU A 27 -11.22 4.80 9.41
C GLU A 27 -10.80 6.00 10.27
N THR A 28 -9.52 6.40 10.23
CA THR A 28 -8.99 7.56 10.96
C THR A 28 -9.66 8.86 10.50
N TYR A 29 -9.95 8.98 9.21
CA TYR A 29 -10.69 10.12 8.66
C TYR A 29 -12.15 10.16 9.12
N ALA A 30 -12.81 8.99 9.20
CA ALA A 30 -14.15 8.91 9.76
C ALA A 30 -14.18 9.26 11.26
N GLU A 31 -13.14 8.87 12.02
CA GLU A 31 -12.96 9.24 13.42
C GLU A 31 -12.74 10.73 13.62
N LEU A 32 -11.94 11.38 12.76
CA LEU A 32 -11.76 12.84 12.76
C LEU A 32 -13.10 13.59 12.67
N GLY A 33 -14.06 13.06 11.90
CA GLY A 33 -15.41 13.64 11.79
C GLY A 33 -16.26 13.48 13.05
N ARG A 34 -15.95 12.48 13.90
CA ARG A 34 -16.64 12.20 15.16
C ARG A 34 -15.97 12.85 16.37
N ASP A 35 -14.65 12.96 16.34
CA ASP A 35 -13.81 13.58 17.37
C ASP A 35 -13.00 14.73 16.78
N TYR A 36 -13.69 15.87 16.61
CA TYR A 36 -13.06 17.06 16.05
C TYR A 36 -12.22 17.83 17.09
N GLU A 37 -12.36 17.53 18.38
CA GLU A 37 -11.55 18.14 19.44
C GLU A 37 -10.08 17.72 19.30
N HIS A 38 -9.82 16.45 19.00
CA HIS A 38 -8.49 15.89 18.76
C HIS A 38 -8.09 15.88 17.28
N ARG A 39 -8.61 16.82 16.48
CA ARG A 39 -8.39 16.84 15.02
C ARG A 39 -6.91 16.82 14.62
N ASP A 40 -6.05 17.48 15.38
CA ASP A 40 -4.64 17.64 15.03
C ASP A 40 -3.90 16.29 15.14
N ASP A 41 -4.28 15.46 16.12
CA ASP A 41 -3.76 14.09 16.30
C ASP A 41 -4.24 13.18 15.17
N HIS A 42 -5.52 13.25 14.81
CA HIS A 42 -6.06 12.49 13.68
C HIS A 42 -5.40 12.91 12.35
N LEU A 43 -5.19 14.21 12.12
CA LEU A 43 -4.49 14.70 10.92
C LEU A 43 -3.02 14.28 10.89
N ALA A 44 -2.33 14.29 12.03
CA ALA A 44 -0.97 13.76 12.14
C ALA A 44 -0.93 12.26 11.82
N ARG A 45 -1.91 11.49 12.31
CA ARG A 45 -2.01 10.06 12.02
C ARG A 45 -2.29 9.78 10.54
N ILE A 46 -3.18 10.55 9.92
CA ILE A 46 -3.48 10.43 8.47
C ILE A 46 -2.23 10.74 7.64
N ARG A 47 -1.46 11.79 8.00
CA ARG A 47 -0.18 12.09 7.33
C ARG A 47 0.83 10.94 7.45
N GLN A 48 0.92 10.32 8.63
CA GLN A 48 1.80 9.15 8.79
C GLN A 48 1.33 7.97 7.92
N LEU A 49 0.02 7.71 7.86
CA LEU A 49 -0.52 6.64 7.02
C LEU A 49 -0.29 6.92 5.52
N GLU A 50 -0.35 8.18 5.09
CA GLU A 50 -0.01 8.57 3.72
C GLU A 50 1.47 8.31 3.40
N HIS A 51 2.39 8.69 4.30
CA HIS A 51 3.81 8.36 4.14
C HIS A 51 4.06 6.84 4.12
N ASP A 52 3.40 6.08 5.00
CA ASP A 52 3.50 4.62 5.02
C ASP A 52 2.99 4.01 3.69
N GLY A 53 1.94 4.60 3.12
CA GLY A 53 1.37 4.20 1.83
C GLY A 53 2.33 4.45 0.67
N ASP A 54 2.92 5.66 0.61
CA ASP A 54 3.91 6.04 -0.40
C ASP A 54 5.16 5.13 -0.35
N ASP A 55 5.62 4.80 0.86
CA ASP A 55 6.70 3.83 1.08
C ASP A 55 6.39 2.45 0.47
N ILE A 56 5.14 1.98 0.62
CA ILE A 56 4.71 0.70 0.04
C ILE A 56 4.60 0.81 -1.48
N ALA A 57 4.09 1.92 -2.02
CA ALA A 57 4.04 2.17 -3.46
C ALA A 57 5.43 2.16 -4.07
N HIS A 58 6.37 2.92 -3.52
CA HIS A 58 7.77 2.94 -3.95
C HIS A 58 8.40 1.54 -3.93
N ARG A 59 8.29 0.80 -2.82
CA ARG A 59 8.84 -0.57 -2.71
C ARG A 59 8.23 -1.51 -3.75
N THR A 60 6.95 -1.34 -4.08
CA THR A 60 6.28 -2.17 -5.08
C THR A 60 6.76 -1.86 -6.48
N LEU A 61 6.96 -0.59 -6.81
CA LEU A 61 7.51 -0.16 -8.09
C LEU A 61 8.98 -0.59 -8.24
N ASP A 62 9.81 -0.42 -7.21
CA ASP A 62 11.20 -0.90 -7.19
C ASP A 62 11.27 -2.42 -7.41
N ARG A 63 10.39 -3.18 -6.72
CA ARG A 63 10.27 -4.62 -6.89
C ARG A 63 9.87 -4.97 -8.32
N LEU A 64 8.94 -4.22 -8.89
CA LEU A 64 8.46 -4.41 -10.25
C LEU A 64 9.61 -4.23 -11.26
N ASP A 65 10.39 -3.17 -11.13
CA ASP A 65 11.55 -2.89 -11.99
C ASP A 65 12.63 -3.97 -11.91
N GLN A 66 12.81 -4.59 -10.74
CA GLN A 66 13.76 -5.68 -10.52
C GLN A 66 13.22 -7.09 -10.84
N SER A 67 11.95 -7.21 -11.22
CA SER A 67 11.30 -8.51 -11.43
C SER A 67 11.15 -8.84 -12.91
N PHE A 68 11.69 -9.99 -13.33
CA PHE A 68 11.54 -10.49 -14.71
C PHE A 68 10.16 -11.14 -14.96
N ILE A 69 9.58 -11.75 -13.92
CA ILE A 69 8.25 -12.38 -13.97
C ILE A 69 7.33 -11.65 -13.00
N THR A 70 6.17 -11.21 -13.47
CA THR A 70 5.14 -10.53 -12.67
C THR A 70 3.92 -11.44 -12.46
N PRO A 71 3.12 -11.23 -11.41
CA PRO A 71 1.92 -12.06 -11.16
C PRO A 71 0.80 -11.83 -12.18
N PHE A 72 0.75 -10.64 -12.79
CA PHE A 72 -0.14 -10.23 -13.88
C PHE A 72 0.54 -9.08 -14.64
N ASP A 73 -0.18 -8.42 -15.55
CA ASP A 73 0.36 -7.38 -16.41
C ASP A 73 1.05 -6.25 -15.62
N ARG A 74 2.26 -5.91 -16.06
CA ARG A 74 3.13 -4.92 -15.39
C ARG A 74 2.47 -3.54 -15.32
N GLU A 75 1.85 -3.12 -16.43
CA GLU A 75 1.17 -1.83 -16.51
C GLU A 75 -0.01 -1.75 -15.54
N ASP A 76 -0.71 -2.88 -15.31
CA ASP A 76 -1.77 -2.96 -14.32
C ASP A 76 -1.23 -2.85 -12.90
N ILE A 77 -0.08 -3.47 -12.59
CA ILE A 77 0.57 -3.32 -11.28
C ILE A 77 0.98 -1.86 -11.03
N GLN A 78 1.58 -1.19 -12.03
CA GLN A 78 1.93 0.23 -11.91
C GLN A 78 0.68 1.08 -11.71
N THR A 79 -0.34 0.86 -12.52
CA THR A 79 -1.61 1.59 -12.44
C THR A 79 -2.28 1.38 -11.10
N LEU A 80 -2.29 0.16 -10.58
CA LEU A 80 -2.83 -0.18 -9.26
C LEU A 80 -2.13 0.61 -8.16
N MET A 81 -0.80 0.63 -8.14
CA MET A 81 -0.05 1.31 -7.06
C MET A 81 -0.04 2.83 -7.15
N VAL A 82 -0.22 3.41 -8.34
CA VAL A 82 -0.23 4.87 -8.54
C VAL A 82 -1.63 5.46 -8.33
N ARG A 83 -2.69 4.66 -8.48
CA ARG A 83 -4.09 5.13 -8.39
C ARG A 83 -4.81 4.76 -7.09
N LEU A 84 -4.26 3.81 -6.33
CA LEU A 84 -4.70 3.51 -4.96
C LEU A 84 -4.24 4.62 -4.01
#